data_AF-A0A502H3H0-F1
#
_entry.id   AF-A0A502H3H0-F1
#
_cell.length_a   1.000
_cell.length_b   1.000
_cell.length_c   1.000
_cell.angle_alpha   90.00
_cell.angle_beta   90.00
_cell.angle_gamma   90.00
#
_symmetry.space_group_name_H-M   'P 1'
#
loop_
_entity.id
_entity.type
_entity.pdbx_description
1 polymer ?
#
loop_
_entity_poly.entity_id
_entity_poly.type
_entity_poly.pdbx_seq_one_letter_code
_entity_poly.pdbx_strand_id
1 'polypeptide(L)' 'MNRRAAGVYFCAIGAFLIAVQFLTSAIYSLSDKWGEFPFEKIMVFVGSIPLYLGYFFIAFGLLYILWNELSNRD' A
#
# COMPACT_ATOMS: atom_id res chain seq x y z
N MET A 1 1.95 -9.97 22.57
CA MET A 1 2.54 -9.59 21.27
C MET A 1 3.01 -8.14 21.36
N ASN A 2 4.26 -7.85 21.00
CA ASN A 2 4.77 -6.47 21.00
C ASN A 2 3.90 -5.64 20.05
N ARG A 3 3.16 -4.65 20.57
CA ARG A 3 2.28 -3.77 19.77
C ARG A 3 3.04 -3.10 18.61
N ARG A 4 4.35 -2.91 18.78
CA ARG A 4 5.30 -2.51 17.72
C ARG A 4 5.30 -3.45 16.52
N ALA A 5 5.34 -4.77 16.75
CA ALA A 5 5.33 -5.74 15.67
C ALA A 5 4.01 -5.69 14.89
N ALA A 6 2.87 -5.55 15.59
CA ALA A 6 1.56 -5.42 14.94
C ALA A 6 1.49 -4.21 14.00
N GLY A 7 1.96 -3.04 14.44
CA GLY A 7 2.02 -1.85 13.60
C GLY A 7 2.93 -2.00 12.38
N VAL A 8 4.09 -2.66 12.53
CA VAL A 8 5.00 -2.96 11.42
C VAL A 8 4.36 -3.92 10.40
N TYR A 9 3.63 -4.95 10.86
CA TYR A 9 2.90 -5.85 9.96
C TYR A 9 1.83 -5.12 9.15
N PHE A 10 1.09 -4.20 9.77
CA PHE A 10 0.10 -3.38 9.05
C PHE A 10 0.74 -2.49 8.00
N CYS A 11 1.87 -1.84 8.31
CA CYS A 11 2.63 -1.08 7.32
C CYS A 11 3.15 -1.97 6.18
N ALA A 12 3.65 -3.16 6.48
CA ALA A 12 4.14 -4.10 5.47
C ALA A 12 3.03 -4.57 4.52
N ILE A 13 1.85 -4.88 5.04
CA ILE A 13 0.67 -5.25 4.25
C ILE A 13 0.24 -4.07 3.35
N GLY A 14 0.20 -2.85 3.90
CA GLY A 14 -0.15 -1.67 3.13
C GLY A 14 0.85 -1.37 2.01
N ALA A 15 2.15 -1.48 2.28
CA ALA A 15 3.20 -1.33 1.27
C ALA A 15 3.12 -2.43 0.19
N PHE A 16 2.79 -3.67 0.58
CA PHE A 16 2.58 -4.76 -0.36
C PHE A 16 1.40 -4.51 -1.30
N LEU A 17 0.26 -4.03 -0.79
CA LEU A 17 -0.91 -3.70 -1.61
C LEU A 17 -0.61 -2.62 -2.65
N ILE A 18 0.14 -1.58 -2.25
CA ILE A 18 0.58 -0.52 -3.18
C ILE A 18 1.54 -1.12 -4.23
N ALA A 19 2.51 -1.93 -3.81
CA ALA A 19 3.46 -2.56 -4.71
C ALA A 19 2.78 -3.46 -5.76
N VAL A 20 1.77 -4.25 -5.37
CA VAL A 20 1.02 -5.11 -6.29
C VAL A 20 0.31 -4.28 -7.35
N GLN A 21 -0.26 -3.11 -6.99
CA GLN A 21 -0.87 -2.22 -7.98
C GLN A 21 0.14 -1.72 -9.01
N PHE A 22 1.29 -1.19 -8.55
CA PHE A 22 2.33 -0.71 -9.46
C PHE A 22 2.89 -1.83 -10.34
N LEU A 23 3.10 -3.02 -9.77
CA LEU A 23 3.58 -4.19 -10.51
C LEU A 23 2.57 -4.62 -11.59
N THR A 24 1.28 -4.66 -11.24
CA THR A 24 0.21 -5.01 -12.18
C THR A 24 0.12 -3.98 -13.30
N SER A 25 0.14 -2.68 -12.98
CA SER A 25 0.15 -1.62 -13.99
C SER A 25 1.38 -1.69 -14.89
N ALA A 26 2.56 -2.05 -14.37
CA ALA A 26 3.77 -2.22 -15.16
C ALA A 26 3.66 -3.41 -16.13
N ILE A 27 3.09 -4.54 -15.68
CA ILE A 27 2.84 -5.70 -16.53
C ILE A 27 1.89 -5.34 -17.67
N TYR A 28 0.79 -4.63 -17.38
CA TYR A 28 -0.13 -4.17 -18.42
C TYR A 28 0.54 -3.19 -19.39
N SER A 29 1.40 -2.29 -18.90
CA SER A 29 2.15 -1.35 -19.73
C SER A 29 3.11 -2.03 -20.71
N LEU A 30 3.56 -3.25 -20.42
CA LEU A 30 4.43 -4.04 -21.29
C LEU A 30 3.64 -4.85 -22.34
N SER A 31 2.31 -4.89 -22.26
CA SER A 31 1.48 -5.62 -23.21
C SER A 31 1.27 -4.81 -24.49
N ASP A 32 1.44 -5.44 -25.66
CA ASP A 32 1.27 -4.79 -26.98
C ASP A 32 -0.07 -4.07 -27.16
N LYS A 33 -1.14 -4.53 -26.48
CA LYS A 33 -2.47 -3.90 -26.56
C LYS A 33 -2.61 -2.63 -25.71
N TRP A 34 -1.76 -2.48 -24.70
CA TRP A 34 -1.87 -1.44 -23.69
C TRP A 34 -0.63 -0.54 -23.59
N GLY A 35 0.46 -0.87 -24.27
CA GLY A 35 1.73 -0.13 -24.23
C GLY A 35 1.68 1.27 -24.82
N GLU A 36 0.69 1.58 -25.66
CA GLU A 36 0.44 2.94 -26.15
C GLU A 36 -0.35 3.81 -25.16
N PHE A 37 -0.97 3.20 -24.13
CA PHE A 37 -1.71 3.96 -23.13
C PHE A 37 -0.76 4.55 -22.08
N PRO A 38 -0.98 5.80 -21.66
CA PRO A 38 -0.21 6.37 -20.57
C PRO A 38 -0.42 5.57 -19.28
N PHE A 39 0.67 5.36 -18.55
CA PHE A 39 0.72 4.56 -17.32
C PHE A 39 -0.32 4.97 -16.27
N GLU A 40 -0.63 6.26 -16.17
CA GLU A 40 -1.69 6.79 -15.30
C GLU A 40 -3.08 6.21 -15.62
N LYS A 41 -3.42 6.03 -16.90
CA LYS A 41 -4.69 5.40 -17.30
C LYS A 41 -4.71 3.92 -16.98
N ILE A 42 -3.57 3.25 -17.08
CA ILE A 42 -3.43 1.84 -16.70
C ILE A 42 -3.58 1.68 -15.18
N MET A 43 -3.06 2.60 -14.37
CA MET A 43 -3.31 2.60 -12.93
C MET A 43 -4.79 2.75 -12.59
N VAL A 44 -5.50 3.65 -13.28
CA VAL A 44 -6.95 3.82 -13.10
C VAL A 44 -7.70 2.54 -13.49
N PHE A 45 -7.27 1.87 -14.56
CA PHE A 45 -7.85 0.60 -15.02
C PHE A 45 -7.61 -0.56 -14.04
N VAL A 46 -6.40 -0.69 -13.50
CA VAL A 46 -6.06 -1.67 -12.45
C VAL A 46 -6.87 -1.42 -11.17
N GLY A 47 -7.37 -0.19 -11.02
CA GLY A 47 -8.31 0.20 -9.98
C GLY A 47 -7.61 0.84 -8.80
N SER A 48 -8.26 1.82 -8.19
CA SER A 48 -7.71 2.60 -7.08
C SER A 48 -7.91 1.92 -5.72
N ILE A 49 -8.65 0.81 -5.66
CA ILE A 49 -9.00 0.09 -4.43
C ILE A 49 -7.74 -0.37 -3.66
N PRO A 50 -6.73 -1.00 -4.28
CA PRO A 50 -5.52 -1.44 -3.58
C PRO A 50 -4.71 -0.26 -3.03
N LEU A 51 -4.62 0.85 -3.77
CA LEU A 51 -3.99 2.09 -3.32
C LEU A 51 -4.67 2.67 -2.08
N TYR A 52 -6.00 2.80 -2.10
CA TYR A 52 -6.75 3.34 -0.97
C TYR A 52 -6.64 2.44 0.27
N LEU A 53 -6.79 1.12 0.12
CA LEU A 53 -6.57 0.18 1.22
C LEU A 53 -5.12 0.22 1.73
N GLY A 54 -4.13 0.32 0.83
CA GLY A 54 -2.72 0.40 1.18
C GLY A 54 -2.40 1.61 2.05
N TYR A 55 -2.86 2.79 1.65
CA TYR A 55 -2.72 4.00 2.47
C TYR A 55 -3.43 3.89 3.81
N PHE A 56 -4.62 3.30 3.83
CA PHE A 56 -5.36 3.08 5.07
C PHE A 56 -4.59 2.18 6.04
N PHE A 57 -4.05 1.06 5.56
CA PHE A 57 -3.25 0.15 6.37
C PHE A 57 -1.95 0.79 6.88
N ILE A 58 -1.26 1.59 6.07
CA ILE A 58 -0.08 2.33 6.49
C ILE A 58 -0.43 3.37 7.56
N ALA A 59 -1.51 4.13 7.37
CA ALA A 59 -1.97 5.11 8.35
C ALA A 59 -2.31 4.44 9.69
N PHE A 60 -3.06 3.34 9.67
CA PHE A 60 -3.37 2.57 10.88
C PHE A 60 -2.12 1.95 11.53
N GLY A 61 -1.19 1.42 10.74
CA GLY A 61 0.07 0.88 11.24
C GLY A 61 0.91 1.94 11.96
N LEU A 62 1.04 3.13 11.36
CA LEU A 62 1.72 4.28 11.97
C LEU A 62 1.04 4.75 13.26
N LEU A 63 -0.29 4.88 13.26
CA LEU A 63 -1.06 5.24 14.46
C LEU A 63 -0.82 4.23 15.59
N TYR A 64 -0.76 2.94 15.26
CA TYR A 64 -0.53 1.88 16.24
C TYR A 64 0.88 1.94 16.85
N ILE A 65 1.89 2.28 16.05
CA ILE A 65 3.27 2.48 16.52
C ILE A 65 3.35 3.71 17.42
N LEU A 66 2.79 4.84 16.98
CA LEU A 66 2.77 6.09 17.74
C LEU A 66 2.04 5.93 19.08
N TRP A 67 0.87 5.28 19.07
CA TRP A 67 0.11 5.00 20.29
C TRP A 67 0.92 4.17 21.28
N ASN A 68 1.63 3.16 20.78
CA ASN A 68 2.49 2.35 21.63
C ASN A 68 3.68 3.14 22.18
N GLU A 69 4.25 4.08 21.42
CA GLU A 69 5.33 4.91 21.92
C GLU A 69 4.85 5.89 23.00
N LEU A 70 3.67 6.48 22.83
CA LEU A 70 3.05 7.36 23.83
C LEU A 70 2.72 6.59 25.12
N SER A 71 2.04 5.45 24.99
CA SER A 71 1.65 4.58 26.12
C SER A 71 2.84 3.99 26.89
N ASN A 72 4.05 4.05 26.34
CA ASN A 72 5.25 3.48 26.96
C ASN A 72 6.21 4.58 27.46
N ARG A 73 5.82 5.85 27.31
CA ARG A 73 6.47 7.02 27.91
C ARG A 73 5.82 7.47 29.23
N ASP A 74 4.55 7.12 29.44
CA ASP A 74 3.83 7.26 30.72
C ASP A 74 3.99 5.98 31.56
#